data_AF-A0A067THT3-F1
#
_entry.id   AF-A0A067THT3-F1
#
_cell.length_a   1.000
_cell.length_b   1.000
_cell.length_c   1.000
_cell.angle_alpha   90.00
_cell.angle_beta   90.00
_cell.angle_gamma   90.00
#
_symmetry.space_group_name_H-M   'P 1'
#
loop_
_entity.id
_entity.type
_entity.pdbx_description
1 polymer ?
#
loop_
_entity_poly.entity_id
_entity_poly.type
_entity_poly.pdbx_seq_one_letter_code
_entity_poly.pdbx_strand_id
1 'polypeptide(L)'
;MFQKSKNIKIYGGSFTAVGGKGVAPSQRLRFLTHVYLGKDIWHNHIAPGAFHNSRERLESDPPKCHPDTRVAVIQAIIDWIEDGQKTTFIKWLNGAAGVGKSAIAQKIAELCHKSGRLAASFFWSRSAAGRNDEERLI
;
A
#
# COMPACT_ATOMS: atom_id res chain seq x y z
N MET A 1 -9.46 -10.07 12.62
CA MET A 1 -8.64 -11.20 12.16
C MET A 1 -8.95 -12.53 12.86
N PHE A 2 -9.68 -12.57 14.00
CA PHE A 2 -10.08 -13.85 14.64
C PHE A 2 -11.51 -13.81 15.21
N GLN A 3 -12.52 -13.58 14.39
CA GLN A 3 -13.88 -13.33 14.91
C GLN A 3 -14.64 -14.61 15.32
N LYS A 4 -14.08 -15.81 15.08
CA LYS A 4 -14.74 -17.11 15.37
C LYS A 4 -13.78 -18.23 15.79
N SER A 5 -12.55 -17.92 16.19
CA SER A 5 -11.57 -18.95 16.53
C SER A 5 -11.81 -19.50 17.94
N LYS A 6 -11.79 -20.83 18.09
CA LYS A 6 -11.81 -21.54 19.38
C LYS A 6 -10.48 -22.30 19.54
N ASN A 7 -10.00 -22.48 20.76
CA ASN A 7 -8.78 -23.24 21.11
C ASN A 7 -7.44 -22.73 20.54
N ILE A 8 -7.22 -21.41 20.50
CA ILE A 8 -5.88 -20.86 20.19
C ILE A 8 -5.02 -20.88 21.46
N LYS A 9 -3.87 -21.56 21.41
CA LYS A 9 -2.81 -21.47 22.41
C LYS A 9 -1.65 -20.67 21.83
N ILE A 10 -1.26 -19.59 22.49
CA ILE A 10 -0.11 -18.75 22.13
C ILE A 10 0.92 -18.88 23.26
N TYR A 11 2.17 -19.18 22.93
CA TYR A 11 3.26 -19.28 23.89
C TYR A 11 4.26 -18.13 23.64
N GLY A 12 4.60 -17.39 24.71
CA GLY A 12 5.56 -16.27 24.68
C GLY A 12 4.97 -14.91 24.25
N GLY A 13 5.50 -13.81 24.80
CA GLY A 13 5.09 -12.42 24.54
C GLY A 13 4.48 -11.71 25.76
N SER A 14 4.49 -10.36 25.76
CA SER A 14 3.78 -9.55 26.76
C SER A 14 2.42 -9.16 26.20
N PHE A 15 1.34 -9.59 26.86
CA PHE A 15 -0.03 -9.40 26.39
C PHE A 15 -0.79 -8.44 27.30
N THR A 16 -1.32 -7.36 26.74
CA THR A 16 -2.29 -6.52 27.46
C THR A 16 -3.68 -7.02 27.15
N ALA A 17 -4.26 -7.78 28.08
CA ALA A 17 -5.62 -8.29 27.98
C ALA A 17 -6.62 -7.22 28.42
N VAL A 18 -7.39 -6.66 27.48
CA VAL A 18 -8.47 -5.72 27.81
C VAL A 18 -9.77 -6.52 27.93
N GLY A 19 -10.10 -6.91 29.16
CA GLY A 19 -11.39 -7.52 29.49
C GLY A 19 -12.47 -6.45 29.61
N GLY A 20 -13.45 -6.46 28.71
CA GLY A 20 -14.64 -5.62 28.84
C GLY A 20 -15.47 -6.08 30.03
N LYS A 21 -15.28 -5.46 31.21
CA LYS A 21 -16.24 -5.58 32.29
C LYS A 21 -17.42 -4.66 31.98
N GLY A 22 -18.58 -5.25 31.72
CA GLY A 22 -19.85 -4.52 31.74
C GLY A 22 -20.07 -3.98 33.16
N VAL A 23 -20.06 -2.66 33.30
CA VAL A 23 -20.46 -1.97 34.54
C VAL A 23 -21.57 -0.98 34.18
N ALA A 24 -22.67 -1.10 34.91
CA ALA A 24 -23.91 -0.33 34.77
C ALA A 24 -23.71 1.20 34.92
N PRO A 25 -24.67 2.03 34.48
CA PRO A 25 -24.44 3.45 34.34
C PRO A 25 -24.67 4.17 35.67
N SER A 26 -23.61 4.71 36.27
CA SER A 26 -23.75 5.94 37.04
C SER A 26 -22.45 6.74 37.06
N GLN A 27 -22.60 8.05 36.83
CA GLN A 27 -21.67 9.14 37.13
C GLN A 27 -20.58 9.49 36.10
N ARG A 28 -21.00 10.39 35.20
CA ARG A 28 -20.32 11.59 34.69
C ARG A 28 -18.84 11.77 35.08
N LEU A 29 -17.94 11.62 34.08
CA LEU A 29 -16.76 12.48 33.94
C LEU A 29 -16.59 12.86 32.47
N ARG A 30 -16.73 14.16 32.17
CA ARG A 30 -16.37 14.74 30.88
C ARG A 30 -14.89 15.08 30.90
N PHE A 31 -14.06 14.18 30.39
CA PHE A 31 -12.79 14.54 29.74
C PHE A 31 -12.64 13.60 28.54
N LEU A 32 -12.79 14.18 27.35
CA LEU A 32 -12.69 13.51 26.05
C LEU A 32 -11.22 13.15 25.79
N THR A 33 -10.71 12.10 26.40
CA THR A 33 -9.56 11.39 25.83
C THR A 33 -10.09 10.64 24.62
N HIS A 34 -9.90 11.19 23.43
CA HIS A 34 -10.03 10.43 22.18
C HIS A 34 -9.18 9.17 22.32
N VAL A 35 -9.83 8.03 22.59
CA VAL A 35 -9.20 6.73 22.40
C VAL A 35 -9.13 6.56 20.89
N TYR A 36 -8.08 7.10 20.26
CA TYR A 36 -7.79 6.77 18.87
C TYR A 36 -7.60 5.27 18.81
N LEU A 37 -8.48 4.60 18.07
CA LEU A 37 -8.31 3.20 17.78
C LEU A 37 -7.02 3.12 16.95
N GLY A 38 -6.17 2.10 17.15
CA GLY A 38 -4.89 2.01 16.41
C GLY A 38 -5.03 2.12 14.88
N LYS A 39 -6.23 1.86 14.34
CA LYS A 39 -6.59 2.09 12.93
C LYS A 39 -6.56 3.57 12.51
N ASP A 40 -6.92 4.49 13.39
CA ASP A 40 -7.01 5.92 13.10
C ASP A 40 -5.61 6.52 12.89
N ILE A 41 -4.63 6.02 13.65
CA ILE A 41 -3.22 6.41 13.52
C ILE A 41 -2.68 6.03 12.14
N TRP A 42 -2.95 4.80 11.70
CA TRP A 42 -2.54 4.35 10.37
C TRP A 42 -3.27 5.09 9.27
N HIS A 43 -4.58 5.32 9.41
CA HIS A 43 -5.38 5.98 8.39
C HIS A 43 -4.88 7.39 8.06
N ASN A 44 -4.34 8.10 9.05
CA ASN A 44 -3.81 9.46 8.88
C ASN A 44 -2.42 9.50 8.22
N HIS A 45 -1.69 8.38 8.20
CA HIS A 45 -0.30 8.31 7.69
C HIS A 45 -0.13 7.42 6.46
N ILE A 46 -1.20 6.85 5.93
CA ILE A 46 -1.18 6.09 4.68
C ILE A 46 -1.85 6.87 3.55
N ALA A 47 -1.46 6.57 2.32
CA ALA A 47 -2.15 7.04 1.11
C ALA A 47 -2.77 5.84 0.37
N PRO A 48 -3.99 5.39 0.73
CA PRO A 48 -4.61 4.23 0.09
C PRO A 48 -4.85 4.46 -1.41
N GLY A 49 -5.06 5.71 -1.81
CA GLY A 49 -5.18 6.14 -3.20
C GLY A 49 -3.91 5.93 -4.03
N ALA A 50 -2.74 5.77 -3.39
CA ALA A 50 -1.45 5.64 -4.08
C ALA A 50 -1.18 4.22 -4.57
N PHE A 51 -1.92 3.21 -4.09
CA PHE A 51 -1.74 1.83 -4.54
C PHE A 51 -2.09 1.68 -6.01
N HIS A 52 -1.34 0.85 -6.73
CA HIS A 52 -1.56 0.58 -8.16
C HIS A 52 -3.00 0.11 -8.51
N ASN A 53 -3.70 -0.49 -7.54
CA ASN A 53 -5.06 -1.03 -7.64
C ASN A 53 -6.08 -0.24 -6.80
N SER A 54 -5.74 0.98 -6.37
CA SER A 54 -6.68 1.81 -5.60
C SER A 54 -7.91 2.18 -6.44
N ARG A 55 -9.07 2.27 -5.79
CA ARG A 55 -10.31 2.67 -6.45
C ARG A 55 -10.20 4.06 -7.10
N GLU A 56 -9.57 5.00 -6.41
CA GLU A 56 -9.32 6.36 -6.93
C GLU A 56 -8.55 6.32 -8.25
N ARG A 57 -7.52 5.45 -8.36
CA ARG A 57 -6.78 5.29 -9.62
C ARG A 57 -7.63 4.65 -10.70
N LEU A 58 -8.40 3.61 -10.38
CA LEU A 58 -9.25 2.92 -11.35
C LEU A 58 -10.35 3.83 -11.92
N GLU A 59 -10.93 4.70 -11.09
CA GLU A 59 -11.91 5.70 -11.53
C GLU A 59 -11.28 6.79 -12.41
N SER A 60 -10.01 7.11 -12.20
CA SER A 60 -9.25 8.10 -12.99
C SER A 60 -8.64 7.57 -14.30
N ASP A 61 -8.89 6.30 -14.66
CA ASP A 61 -8.24 5.55 -15.74
C ASP A 61 -6.70 5.66 -15.72
N PRO A 62 -5.99 4.77 -15.00
CA PRO A 62 -4.56 4.91 -14.84
C PRO A 62 -3.84 4.77 -16.20
N PRO A 63 -2.69 5.44 -16.40
CA PRO A 63 -1.96 5.37 -17.66
C PRO A 63 -1.66 3.92 -18.06
N LYS A 64 -2.07 3.52 -19.26
CA LYS A 64 -1.86 2.17 -19.80
C LYS A 64 -0.90 2.21 -20.98
N CYS A 65 -0.08 1.17 -21.10
CA CYS A 65 0.65 0.92 -22.33
C CYS A 65 -0.34 0.45 -23.41
N HIS A 66 -0.21 0.97 -24.62
CA HIS A 66 -0.94 0.43 -25.77
C HIS A 66 -0.53 -1.04 -25.98
N PRO A 67 -1.44 -1.93 -26.40
CA PRO A 67 -1.11 -3.31 -26.76
C PRO A 67 0.14 -3.40 -27.63
N ASP A 68 0.99 -4.39 -27.36
CA ASP A 68 2.22 -4.72 -28.09
C ASP A 68 3.27 -3.61 -28.16
N THR A 69 3.14 -2.62 -27.29
CA THR A 69 4.12 -1.55 -27.16
C THR A 69 4.91 -1.65 -25.85
N ARG A 70 6.17 -1.17 -25.86
CA ARG A 70 7.05 -1.09 -24.68
C ARG A 70 7.37 -2.48 -24.08
N VAL A 71 7.09 -3.56 -24.84
CA VAL A 71 7.32 -4.95 -24.46
C VAL A 71 8.78 -5.19 -24.07
N ALA A 72 9.73 -4.75 -24.90
CA ALA A 72 11.16 -4.93 -24.64
C ALA A 72 11.61 -4.30 -23.32
N VAL A 73 11.15 -3.07 -23.02
CA VAL A 73 11.51 -2.37 -21.78
C VAL A 73 10.85 -3.03 -20.57
N ILE A 74 9.58 -3.41 -20.70
CA ILE A 74 8.86 -4.13 -19.63
C ILE A 74 9.57 -5.44 -19.32
N GLN A 75 9.90 -6.23 -20.35
CA GLN A 75 10.59 -7.51 -20.20
C GLN A 75 11.95 -7.32 -19.52
N ALA A 76 12.76 -6.36 -19.98
CA ALA A 76 14.05 -6.07 -19.37
C ALA A 76 13.96 -5.61 -17.89
N ILE A 77 12.83 -5.03 -17.46
CA ILE A 77 12.59 -4.72 -16.04
C ILE A 77 12.20 -5.99 -15.28
N ILE A 78 11.31 -6.81 -15.83
CA ILE A 78 10.89 -8.07 -15.22
C ILE A 78 12.09 -9.02 -15.06
N ASP A 79 12.90 -9.20 -16.10
CA ASP A 79 14.10 -10.04 -16.06
C ASP A 79 15.06 -9.57 -14.96
N TRP A 80 15.23 -8.25 -14.80
CA TRP A 80 16.02 -7.70 -13.71
C TRP A 80 15.39 -7.93 -12.33
N ILE A 81 14.06 -7.86 -12.19
CA ILE A 81 13.39 -8.19 -10.92
C ILE A 81 13.65 -9.67 -10.57
N GLU A 82 13.60 -10.54 -11.57
CA GLU A 82 13.73 -11.99 -11.46
C GLU A 82 15.17 -12.49 -11.31
N ASP A 83 16.15 -11.68 -11.70
CA ASP A 83 17.56 -12.03 -11.60
C ASP A 83 17.97 -12.27 -10.14
N GLY A 84 18.20 -13.53 -9.80
CA GLY A 84 18.64 -13.95 -8.46
C GLY A 84 20.10 -13.59 -8.15
N GLN A 85 20.87 -13.16 -9.16
CA GLN A 85 22.29 -12.79 -9.04
C GLN A 85 22.51 -11.27 -9.13
N LYS A 86 21.43 -10.48 -9.19
CA LYS A 86 21.53 -9.01 -9.27
C LYS A 86 22.28 -8.46 -8.05
N THR A 87 23.21 -7.56 -8.32
CA THR A 87 23.95 -6.82 -7.28
C THR A 87 23.30 -5.47 -6.95
N THR A 88 22.33 -5.04 -7.76
CA THR A 88 21.60 -3.78 -7.59
C THR A 88 20.12 -4.04 -7.29
N PHE A 89 19.56 -3.27 -6.35
CA PHE A 89 18.16 -3.40 -5.90
C PHE A 89 17.30 -2.18 -6.25
N ILE A 90 17.89 -1.17 -6.89
CA ILE A 90 17.20 0.03 -7.36
C ILE A 90 17.41 0.10 -8.86
N LYS A 91 16.30 0.15 -9.62
CA LYS A 91 16.31 0.38 -11.07
C LYS A 91 15.59 1.69 -11.38
N TRP A 92 16.30 2.58 -12.05
CA TRP A 92 15.78 3.90 -12.41
C TRP A 92 15.28 3.91 -13.86
N LEU A 93 13.99 4.17 -14.08
CA LEU A 93 13.41 4.34 -15.41
C LEU A 93 13.41 5.84 -15.81
N ASN A 94 14.32 6.23 -16.70
CA ASN A 94 14.40 7.59 -17.25
C ASN A 94 13.91 7.68 -18.70
N GLY A 95 13.64 8.91 -19.15
CA GLY A 95 13.19 9.20 -20.50
C GLY A 95 12.48 10.55 -20.58
N ALA A 96 12.23 11.05 -21.80
CA ALA A 96 11.58 12.34 -22.02
C ALA A 96 10.17 12.45 -21.38
N ALA A 97 9.67 13.66 -21.17
CA ALA A 97 8.30 13.87 -20.72
C ALA A 97 7.31 13.28 -21.74
N GLY A 98 6.19 12.71 -21.26
CA GLY A 98 5.14 12.15 -22.13
C GLY A 98 5.41 10.76 -22.73
N VAL A 99 6.61 10.18 -22.62
CA VAL A 99 6.92 8.87 -23.24
C VAL A 99 6.24 7.66 -22.59
N GLY A 100 5.45 7.88 -21.53
CA GLY A 100 4.68 6.83 -20.87
C GLY A 100 5.41 6.09 -19.74
N LYS A 101 6.41 6.70 -19.07
CA LYS A 101 7.11 6.09 -17.92
C LYS A 101 6.16 5.61 -16.83
N SER A 102 5.16 6.43 -16.46
CA SER A 102 4.16 6.06 -15.47
C SER A 102 3.26 4.90 -15.92
N ALA A 103 3.03 4.76 -17.23
CA ALA A 103 2.29 3.63 -17.79
C ALA A 103 3.12 2.33 -17.72
N ILE A 104 4.42 2.40 -17.98
CA ILE A 104 5.35 1.28 -17.77
C ILE A 104 5.37 0.88 -16.29
N ALA A 105 5.52 1.83 -15.37
CA ALA A 105 5.51 1.56 -13.93
C ALA A 105 4.19 0.92 -13.45
N GLN A 106 3.06 1.43 -13.93
CA GLN A 106 1.73 0.84 -13.69
C GLN A 106 1.69 -0.62 -14.17
N LYS A 107 2.16 -0.88 -15.40
CA LYS A 107 2.17 -2.23 -15.96
C LYS A 107 3.07 -3.19 -15.19
N ILE A 108 4.25 -2.74 -14.76
CA ILE A 108 5.16 -3.55 -13.92
C ILE A 108 4.50 -3.89 -12.58
N ALA A 109 3.87 -2.91 -11.91
CA ALA A 109 3.17 -3.16 -10.65
C ALA A 109 2.05 -4.22 -10.82
N GLU A 110 1.27 -4.13 -11.89
CA GLU A 110 0.23 -5.13 -12.19
C GLU A 110 0.81 -6.53 -12.44
N LEU A 111 1.92 -6.65 -13.18
CA LEU A 111 2.58 -7.93 -13.44
C LEU A 111 3.17 -8.53 -12.16
N CYS A 112 3.84 -7.72 -11.35
CA CYS A 112 4.37 -8.15 -10.04
C CYS A 112 3.25 -8.53 -9.07
N HIS A 113 2.11 -7.83 -9.09
CA HIS A 113 0.96 -8.18 -8.27
C HIS A 113 0.36 -9.53 -8.70
N LYS A 114 0.15 -9.73 -10.01
CA LYS A 114 -0.38 -10.99 -10.57
C LYS A 114 0.52 -12.19 -10.29
N SER A 115 1.84 -11.99 -10.25
CA SER A 115 2.82 -13.04 -9.92
C SER A 115 3.04 -13.22 -8.41
N GLY A 116 2.35 -12.45 -7.56
CA GLY A 116 2.48 -12.54 -6.09
C GLY A 116 3.80 -12.00 -5.55
N ARG A 117 4.52 -11.16 -6.32
CA ARG A 117 5.86 -10.64 -5.98
C ARG A 117 5.85 -9.16 -5.58
N LEU A 118 4.75 -8.44 -5.82
CA LEU A 118 4.64 -7.04 -5.44
C LEU A 118 4.47 -6.92 -3.91
N ALA A 119 5.51 -6.45 -3.22
CA ALA A 119 5.43 -6.14 -1.80
C ALA A 119 4.62 -4.86 -1.52
N ALA A 120 4.93 -3.79 -2.26
CA ALA A 120 4.26 -2.49 -2.13
C ALA A 120 4.32 -1.72 -3.46
N SER A 121 3.41 -0.78 -3.65
CA SER A 121 3.49 0.22 -4.72
C SER A 121 2.93 1.56 -4.26
N PHE A 122 3.59 2.64 -4.70
CA PHE A 122 3.17 4.00 -4.39
C PHE A 122 3.25 4.86 -5.66
N PHE A 123 2.12 5.47 -6.03
CA PHE A 123 2.01 6.37 -7.16
C PHE A 123 1.64 7.79 -6.72
N TRP A 124 2.61 8.68 -6.81
CA TRP A 124 2.42 10.12 -6.62
C TRP A 124 1.46 10.72 -7.65
N SER A 125 0.73 11.75 -7.21
CA SER A 125 -0.08 12.60 -8.06
C SER A 125 -0.13 14.01 -7.49
N ARG A 126 0.19 15.00 -8.31
CA ARG A 126 0.13 16.43 -7.91
C ARG A 126 -1.30 16.91 -7.66
N SER A 127 -2.29 16.26 -8.25
CA SER A 127 -3.71 16.64 -8.14
C SER A 127 -4.45 15.92 -7.02
N ALA A 128 -3.82 14.99 -6.30
CA ALA A 128 -4.45 14.23 -5.24
C ALA A 128 -3.80 14.54 -3.89
N ALA A 129 -4.59 15.07 -2.96
CA ALA A 129 -4.14 15.41 -1.61
C ALA A 129 -3.62 14.17 -0.88
N GLY A 130 -2.42 14.26 -0.31
CA GLY A 130 -1.74 13.14 0.35
C GLY A 130 -1.04 12.17 -0.58
N ARG A 131 -0.97 12.49 -1.88
CA ARG A 131 -0.10 11.82 -2.87
C ARG A 131 0.83 12.81 -3.57
N ASN A 132 0.85 14.05 -3.09
CA ASN A 132 1.62 15.16 -3.59
C ASN A 132 2.78 15.55 -2.65
N ASP A 133 2.90 14.88 -1.51
CA ASP A 133 3.96 15.02 -0.50
C ASP A 133 4.59 13.65 -0.17
N GLU A 134 5.69 13.68 0.58
CA GLU A 134 6.42 12.52 1.07
C GLU A 134 5.90 11.99 2.41
N GLU A 135 5.06 12.74 3.14
CA GLU A 135 4.67 12.43 4.52
C GLU A 135 3.89 11.11 4.66
N ARG A 136 3.30 10.63 3.56
CA ARG A 136 2.51 9.40 3.51
C ARG A 136 3.20 8.22 2.82
N LEU A 137 4.47 8.38 2.43
CA LEU A 137 5.32 7.28 1.97
C LEU A 137 5.95 6.60 3.19
N ILE A 138 5.30 5.54 3.68
CA ILE A 138 5.77 4.70 4.79
C ILE A 138 6.54 3.46 4.33
#